data_AF-A0A927K2L2-F1
#
_entry.id   AF-A0A927K2L2-F1
#
_cell.length_a   1.000
_cell.length_b   1.000
_cell.length_c   1.000
_cell.angle_alpha   90.00
_cell.angle_beta   90.00
_cell.angle_gamma   90.00
#
_symmetry.space_group_name_H-M   'P 1'
#
loop_
_entity.id
_entity.type
_entity.pdbx_description
1 polymer ?
#
loop_
_entity_poly.entity_id
_entity_poly.type
_entity_poly.pdbx_seq_one_letter_code
_entity_poly.pdbx_strand_id
1 'polypeptide(L)'
;MRHVYECPVRWADLDLLGHVNNVTYVDYLQEARIDMLLTHAPDTRAIDLAEGVVVVRHEVRYLAPLTFRMAPVRIESWVTEIRAASFTMAYEVYDETEDGRVVYLRAKTVLTPYVFAEERPRRITPGEKETLTSFLGEDPLPERSRPGPVRHLEQGHYPIRVRFSDVDLYAHVNNVKYFEYFQEARIVYMSRLWGEAPGGAREVPMVTAQMDVDYRIPIVFRTEPYDVHSWVAEVGTSSFVIESEIRDGETLLSRARVVMVTFDPGTQRAAPAPDHYRELLQREVTRTS
;
A
#
# COMPACT_ATOMS: atom_id res chain seq x y z
N MET A 1 -3.06 -2.01 -24.74
CA MET A 1 -2.04 -3.07 -24.51
C MET A 1 -1.92 -3.31 -23.01
N ARG A 2 -1.54 -4.51 -22.56
CA ARG A 2 -1.10 -4.76 -21.18
C ARG A 2 0.36 -5.18 -21.23
N HIS A 3 1.16 -4.73 -20.26
CA HIS A 3 2.52 -5.20 -20.07
C HIS A 3 2.52 -6.29 -18.97
N VAL A 4 3.28 -7.36 -19.16
CA VAL A 4 3.35 -8.48 -18.21
C VAL A 4 4.77 -8.60 -17.72
N TYR A 5 4.92 -8.56 -16.40
CA TYR A 5 6.17 -8.83 -15.71
C TYR A 5 6.07 -10.17 -14.95
N GLU A 6 7.09 -11.02 -15.07
CA GLU A 6 7.17 -12.28 -14.33
C GLU A 6 8.04 -12.07 -13.08
N CYS A 7 7.40 -11.92 -11.93
CA CYS A 7 8.03 -11.59 -10.66
C CYS A 7 8.39 -12.85 -9.86
N PRO A 8 9.67 -13.11 -9.56
CA PRO A 8 10.06 -14.20 -8.68
C PRO A 8 9.53 -14.00 -7.25
N VAL A 9 9.07 -15.06 -6.61
CA VAL A 9 8.68 -15.05 -5.18
C VAL A 9 9.85 -15.59 -4.37
N ARG A 10 10.35 -14.79 -3.42
CA ARG A 10 11.49 -15.14 -2.58
C ARG A 10 10.99 -15.73 -1.27
N TRP A 11 11.83 -16.56 -0.64
CA TRP A 11 11.49 -17.15 0.66
C TRP A 11 11.24 -16.09 1.75
N ALA A 12 12.03 -15.01 1.74
CA ALA A 12 11.94 -13.93 2.71
C ALA A 12 10.70 -13.03 2.52
N ASP A 13 9.95 -13.22 1.43
CA ASP A 13 8.74 -12.44 1.15
C ASP A 13 7.56 -12.90 2.01
N LEU A 14 7.66 -14.07 2.64
CA LEU A 14 6.59 -14.66 3.45
C LEU A 14 6.51 -14.07 4.87
N ASP A 15 5.29 -13.98 5.38
CA ASP A 15 4.97 -13.65 6.76
C ASP A 15 4.78 -14.90 7.65
N LEU A 16 4.40 -14.68 8.92
CA LEU A 16 4.17 -15.74 9.90
C LEU A 16 3.00 -16.67 9.57
N LEU A 17 2.10 -16.28 8.66
CA LEU A 17 1.00 -17.11 8.19
C LEU A 17 1.41 -17.96 6.97
N GLY A 18 2.64 -17.79 6.47
CA GLY A 18 3.13 -18.49 5.28
C GLY A 18 2.65 -17.88 3.97
N HIS A 19 2.11 -16.67 4.00
CA HIS A 19 1.70 -15.91 2.82
C HIS A 19 2.73 -14.84 2.49
N VAL A 20 2.83 -14.41 1.24
CA VAL A 20 3.57 -13.19 0.89
C VAL A 20 3.01 -12.03 1.70
N ASN A 21 3.88 -11.33 2.42
CA ASN A 21 3.49 -10.21 3.26
C ASN A 21 2.77 -9.14 2.42
N ASN A 22 1.71 -8.56 2.97
CA ASN A 22 0.91 -7.55 2.28
C ASN A 22 1.75 -6.37 1.78
N VAL A 23 2.82 -5.97 2.49
CA VAL A 23 3.68 -4.86 2.07
C VAL A 23 4.55 -5.25 0.87
N THR A 24 5.07 -6.48 0.83
CA THR A 24 5.97 -6.97 -0.23
C THR A 24 5.32 -6.92 -1.62
N TYR A 25 3.99 -7.04 -1.71
CA TYR A 25 3.32 -6.84 -2.99
C TYR A 25 3.59 -5.46 -3.60
N VAL A 26 3.77 -4.41 -2.79
CA VAL A 26 4.05 -3.06 -3.31
C VAL A 26 5.45 -2.99 -3.93
N ASP A 27 6.42 -3.75 -3.42
CA ASP A 27 7.71 -3.95 -4.08
C ASP A 27 7.52 -4.62 -5.45
N TYR A 28 6.69 -5.66 -5.54
CA TYR A 28 6.40 -6.32 -6.82
C TYR A 28 5.76 -5.36 -7.83
N LEU A 29 4.82 -4.50 -7.38
CA LEU A 29 4.23 -3.46 -8.23
C LEU A 29 5.26 -2.44 -8.70
N GLN A 30 6.24 -2.11 -7.86
CA GLN A 30 7.35 -1.25 -8.22
C GLN A 30 8.27 -1.91 -9.25
N GLU A 31 8.65 -3.18 -9.07
CA GLU A 31 9.46 -3.93 -10.05
C GLU A 31 8.74 -3.98 -11.41
N ALA A 32 7.46 -4.39 -11.45
CA ALA A 32 6.66 -4.44 -12.67
C ALA A 32 6.49 -3.07 -13.35
N ARG A 33 6.34 -1.99 -12.56
CA ARG A 33 6.27 -0.62 -13.09
C ARG A 33 7.59 -0.21 -13.74
N ILE A 34 8.70 -0.44 -13.05
CA ILE A 34 10.02 -0.06 -13.56
C ILE A 34 10.30 -0.82 -14.86
N ASP A 35 10.01 -2.12 -14.90
CA ASP A 35 10.15 -2.94 -16.11
C ASP A 35 9.30 -2.40 -17.28
N MET A 36 8.03 -2.07 -17.02
CA MET A 36 7.15 -1.47 -18.02
C MET A 36 7.70 -0.14 -18.55
N LEU A 37 8.09 0.77 -17.66
CA LEU A 37 8.54 2.11 -18.06
C LEU A 37 9.85 2.04 -18.82
N LEU A 38 10.79 1.19 -18.41
CA LEU A 38 12.07 1.02 -19.11
C LEU A 38 11.89 0.34 -20.46
N THR A 39 11.05 -0.69 -20.54
CA THR A 39 10.83 -1.45 -21.78
C THR A 39 10.15 -0.62 -22.87
N HIS A 40 9.22 0.26 -22.50
CA HIS A 40 8.38 0.99 -23.46
C HIS A 40 8.72 2.47 -23.59
N ALA A 41 9.72 2.95 -22.85
CA ALA A 41 10.11 4.35 -22.98
C ALA A 41 10.71 4.65 -24.37
N PRO A 42 10.38 5.81 -24.94
CA PRO A 42 11.02 6.26 -26.18
C PRO A 42 12.52 6.47 -25.93
N ASP A 43 13.35 5.95 -26.85
CA ASP A 43 14.81 5.85 -26.76
C ASP A 43 15.55 7.06 -26.13
N THR A 44 16.69 6.80 -25.48
CA THR A 44 17.53 7.71 -24.66
C THR A 44 16.88 8.33 -23.42
N ARG A 45 15.57 8.19 -23.18
CA ARG A 45 14.85 8.77 -22.02
C ARG A 45 14.16 7.74 -21.12
N ALA A 46 14.48 6.46 -21.26
CA ALA A 46 13.95 5.40 -20.40
C ALA A 46 14.25 5.64 -18.92
N ILE A 47 15.46 6.07 -18.63
CA ILE A 47 15.92 6.43 -17.30
C ILE A 47 15.16 7.66 -16.80
N ASP A 48 14.93 8.69 -17.64
CA ASP A 48 14.28 9.94 -17.23
C ASP A 48 12.83 9.76 -16.73
N LEU A 49 12.08 8.78 -17.24
CA LEU A 49 10.73 8.51 -16.75
C LEU A 49 10.72 7.42 -15.66
N ALA A 50 11.54 6.38 -15.77
CA ALA A 50 11.61 5.33 -14.76
C ALA A 50 12.17 5.86 -13.42
N GLU A 51 13.18 6.74 -13.49
CA GLU A 51 13.79 7.37 -12.32
C GLU A 51 13.19 8.74 -12.00
N GLY A 52 12.55 9.41 -12.98
CA GLY A 52 11.97 10.74 -12.83
C GLY A 52 10.46 10.75 -12.54
N VAL A 53 9.92 9.75 -11.86
CA VAL A 53 8.52 9.75 -11.37
C VAL A 53 8.48 9.55 -9.87
N VAL A 54 7.56 10.27 -9.22
CA VAL A 54 7.21 10.05 -7.82
C VAL A 54 5.81 9.44 -7.71
N VAL A 55 5.62 8.62 -6.68
CA VAL A 55 4.32 8.08 -6.32
C VAL A 55 3.57 9.11 -5.49
N VAL A 56 2.37 9.49 -5.94
CA VAL A 56 1.46 10.37 -5.20
C VAL A 56 0.50 9.56 -4.34
N ARG A 57 0.12 8.37 -4.82
CA ARG A 57 -0.83 7.50 -4.15
C ARG A 57 -0.68 6.05 -4.58
N HIS A 58 -0.91 5.15 -3.64
CA HIS A 58 -1.23 3.74 -3.90
C HIS A 58 -2.64 3.41 -3.39
N GLU A 59 -3.35 2.56 -4.12
CA GLU A 59 -4.61 1.94 -3.70
C GLU A 59 -4.50 0.44 -3.96
N VAL A 60 -4.45 -0.37 -2.90
CA VAL A 60 -4.15 -1.81 -3.00
C VAL A 60 -5.29 -2.62 -2.43
N ARG A 61 -5.73 -3.66 -3.15
CA ARG A 61 -6.72 -4.66 -2.71
C ARG A 61 -6.10 -6.04 -2.74
N TYR A 62 -6.15 -6.73 -1.62
CA TYR A 62 -5.68 -8.11 -1.48
C TYR A 62 -6.90 -9.04 -1.58
N LEU A 63 -6.88 -9.93 -2.57
CA LEU A 63 -8.03 -10.76 -2.93
C LEU A 63 -7.84 -12.24 -2.57
N ALA A 64 -6.60 -12.72 -2.62
CA ALA A 64 -6.22 -14.07 -2.22
C ALA A 64 -4.76 -14.11 -1.75
N PRO A 65 -4.40 -15.04 -0.83
CA PRO A 65 -3.01 -15.20 -0.40
C PRO A 65 -2.17 -15.84 -1.51
N LEU A 66 -0.98 -15.28 -1.76
CA LEU A 66 0.07 -15.93 -2.54
C LEU A 66 1.03 -16.62 -1.57
N THR A 67 1.35 -17.88 -1.83
CA THR A 67 2.33 -18.65 -1.05
C THR A 67 3.63 -18.80 -1.83
N PHE A 68 4.67 -19.30 -1.16
CA PHE A 68 5.95 -19.54 -1.81
C PHE A 68 5.85 -20.56 -2.94
N ARG A 69 6.58 -20.27 -4.01
CA ARG A 69 6.63 -21.05 -5.25
C ARG A 69 7.91 -20.75 -5.99
N MET A 70 8.38 -21.71 -6.80
CA MET A 70 9.57 -21.52 -7.65
C MET A 70 9.25 -20.79 -8.96
N ALA A 71 8.06 -21.02 -9.53
CA ALA A 71 7.61 -20.32 -10.71
C ALA A 71 7.27 -18.86 -10.36
N PRO A 72 7.63 -17.88 -11.19
CA PRO A 72 7.27 -16.48 -10.93
C PRO A 72 5.75 -16.28 -10.98
N VAL A 73 5.26 -15.28 -10.24
CA VAL A 73 3.88 -14.80 -10.36
C VAL A 73 3.81 -13.75 -11.47
N ARG A 74 2.68 -13.68 -12.19
CA ARG A 74 2.50 -12.71 -13.27
C ARG A 74 1.89 -11.42 -12.74
N ILE A 75 2.39 -10.30 -13.25
CA ILE A 75 1.90 -8.97 -12.94
C ILE A 75 1.56 -8.26 -14.25
N GLU A 76 0.26 -8.13 -14.53
CA GLU A 76 -0.23 -7.30 -15.62
C GLU A 76 -0.28 -5.84 -15.17
N SER A 77 0.31 -4.94 -15.96
CA SER A 77 0.34 -3.50 -15.73
C SER A 77 -0.20 -2.74 -16.95
N TRP A 78 -0.99 -1.70 -16.71
CA TRP A 78 -1.54 -0.83 -17.75
C TRP A 78 -1.87 0.57 -17.21
N VAL A 79 -2.29 1.48 -18.08
CA VAL A 79 -2.64 2.87 -17.72
C VAL A 79 -4.16 3.02 -17.71
N THR A 80 -4.74 3.71 -16.73
CA THR A 80 -6.20 3.95 -16.65
C THR A 80 -6.57 5.41 -16.82
N GLU A 81 -5.64 6.32 -16.53
CA GLU A 81 -5.88 7.75 -16.65
C GLU A 81 -4.58 8.48 -17.01
N ILE A 82 -4.69 9.50 -17.87
CA ILE A 82 -3.58 10.41 -18.21
C ILE A 82 -4.08 11.85 -18.08
N ARG A 83 -3.42 12.63 -17.23
CA ARG A 83 -3.62 14.07 -17.05
C ARG A 83 -2.41 14.86 -17.53
N ALA A 84 -2.37 16.16 -17.29
CA ALA A 84 -1.28 17.02 -17.75
C ALA A 84 0.08 16.73 -17.10
N ALA A 85 0.09 16.37 -15.82
CA ALA A 85 1.29 16.15 -15.01
C ALA A 85 1.17 14.91 -14.11
N SER A 86 0.22 14.02 -14.40
CA SER A 86 0.05 12.78 -13.67
C SER A 86 -0.58 11.72 -14.56
N PHE A 87 -0.33 10.45 -14.24
CA PHE A 87 -1.00 9.32 -14.86
C PHE A 87 -1.24 8.24 -13.81
N THR A 88 -2.22 7.39 -14.05
CA THR A 88 -2.58 6.31 -13.14
C THR A 88 -2.22 4.98 -13.78
N MET A 89 -1.35 4.22 -13.14
CA MET A 89 -1.11 2.83 -13.48
C MET A 89 -2.03 1.93 -12.67
N ALA A 90 -2.47 0.85 -13.30
CA ALA A 90 -3.27 -0.21 -12.71
C ALA A 90 -2.52 -1.54 -12.83
N TYR A 91 -2.78 -2.42 -11.87
CA TYR A 91 -2.07 -3.69 -11.72
C TYR A 91 -3.03 -4.82 -11.38
N GLU A 92 -2.74 -6.01 -11.92
CA GLU A 92 -3.30 -7.27 -11.47
C GLU A 92 -2.17 -8.28 -11.26
N VAL A 93 -2.07 -8.86 -10.06
CA VAL A 93 -1.15 -9.95 -9.73
C VAL A 93 -1.94 -11.25 -9.74
N TYR A 94 -1.58 -12.19 -10.61
CA TYR A 94 -2.42 -13.36 -10.89
C TYR A 94 -1.63 -14.57 -11.35
N ASP A 95 -2.32 -15.72 -11.34
CA ASP A 95 -1.96 -16.92 -12.08
C ASP A 95 -3.07 -17.30 -13.08
N GLU A 96 -2.66 -17.92 -14.18
CA GLU A 96 -3.56 -18.69 -15.03
C GLU A 96 -3.46 -20.16 -14.62
N THR A 97 -4.57 -20.73 -14.17
CA THR A 97 -4.67 -22.14 -13.79
C THR A 97 -5.60 -22.89 -14.75
N GLU A 98 -5.64 -24.21 -14.68
CA GLU A 98 -6.61 -25.02 -15.44
C GLU A 98 -8.06 -24.63 -15.13
N ASP A 99 -8.33 -24.21 -13.88
CA ASP A 99 -9.65 -23.76 -13.40
C ASP A 99 -9.93 -22.27 -13.67
N GLY A 100 -9.02 -21.58 -14.36
CA GLY A 100 -9.12 -20.17 -14.72
C GLY A 100 -8.15 -19.26 -13.95
N ARG A 101 -8.39 -17.95 -14.05
CA ARG A 101 -7.51 -16.93 -13.47
C ARG A 101 -7.73 -16.81 -11.95
N VAL A 102 -6.66 -16.96 -11.19
CA VAL A 102 -6.63 -16.66 -9.75
C VAL A 102 -5.98 -15.30 -9.55
N VAL A 103 -6.71 -14.32 -9.02
CA VAL A 103 -6.20 -12.98 -8.78
C VAL A 103 -5.85 -12.82 -7.30
N TYR A 104 -4.59 -12.51 -7.02
CA TYR A 104 -4.07 -12.27 -5.67
C TYR A 104 -4.25 -10.82 -5.25
N LEU A 105 -4.04 -9.89 -6.19
CA LEU A 105 -4.05 -8.46 -5.90
C LEU A 105 -4.51 -7.64 -7.10
N ARG A 106 -5.28 -6.59 -6.81
CA ARG A 106 -5.55 -5.49 -7.74
C ARG A 106 -5.10 -4.19 -7.11
N ALA A 107 -4.45 -3.34 -7.88
CA ALA A 107 -3.96 -2.07 -7.38
C ALA A 107 -3.98 -0.95 -8.41
N LYS A 108 -3.87 0.28 -7.90
CA LYS A 108 -3.52 1.47 -8.67
C LYS A 108 -2.41 2.25 -8.02
N THR A 109 -1.63 2.91 -8.86
CA THR A 109 -0.63 3.90 -8.45
C THR A 109 -0.83 5.18 -9.25
N VAL A 110 -1.03 6.30 -8.55
CA VAL A 110 -1.00 7.62 -9.18
C VAL A 110 0.43 8.11 -9.18
N LEU A 111 0.95 8.38 -10.37
CA LEU A 111 2.34 8.77 -10.62
C LEU A 111 2.39 10.19 -11.15
N THR A 112 3.46 10.90 -10.82
CA THR A 112 3.73 12.25 -11.31
C THR A 112 5.17 12.32 -11.77
N PRO A 113 5.43 12.67 -13.04
CA PRO A 113 6.79 13.00 -13.47
C PRO A 113 7.34 14.16 -12.65
N TYR A 114 8.59 14.04 -12.23
CA TYR A 114 9.22 14.88 -11.22
C TYR A 114 10.63 15.25 -11.62
N VAL A 115 11.03 16.49 -11.33
CA VAL A 115 12.39 16.99 -11.53
C VAL A 115 13.04 17.09 -10.16
N PHE A 116 13.83 16.08 -9.79
CA PHE A 116 14.42 15.97 -8.45
C PHE A 116 15.36 17.13 -8.10
N ALA A 117 16.14 17.62 -9.07
CA ALA A 117 17.03 18.76 -8.86
C ALA A 117 16.31 20.07 -8.50
N GLU A 118 15.02 20.19 -8.84
CA GLU A 118 14.19 21.37 -8.60
C GLU A 118 13.04 21.10 -7.62
N GLU A 119 12.96 19.89 -7.08
CA GLU A 119 11.90 19.41 -6.17
C GLU A 119 10.47 19.77 -6.63
N ARG A 120 10.19 19.61 -7.94
CA ARG A 120 8.87 19.94 -8.49
C ARG A 120 8.36 18.96 -9.55
N PRO A 121 7.03 18.81 -9.66
CA PRO A 121 6.43 18.05 -10.75
C PRO A 121 6.67 18.72 -12.11
N ARG A 122 6.71 17.90 -13.17
CA ARG A 122 6.73 18.35 -14.57
C ARG A 122 5.54 17.79 -15.34
N ARG A 123 5.25 18.42 -16.48
CA ARG A 123 4.24 17.91 -17.41
C ARG A 123 4.72 16.64 -18.10
N ILE A 124 3.77 15.77 -18.44
CA ILE A 124 3.97 14.64 -19.33
C ILE A 124 4.26 15.20 -20.73
N THR A 125 5.36 14.76 -21.33
CA THR A 125 5.76 15.15 -22.69
C THR A 125 4.88 14.48 -23.75
N PRO A 126 4.84 14.99 -25.00
CA PRO A 126 4.05 14.37 -26.06
C PRO A 126 4.42 12.89 -26.31
N GLY A 127 5.71 12.54 -26.31
CA GLY A 127 6.16 11.17 -26.52
C GLY A 127 5.78 10.23 -25.38
N GLU A 128 5.96 10.67 -24.12
CA GLU A 128 5.47 9.90 -22.96
C GLU A 128 3.96 9.70 -23.02
N LYS A 129 3.20 10.73 -23.39
CA LYS A 129 1.75 10.64 -23.54
C LYS A 129 1.35 9.64 -24.61
N GLU A 130 2.02 9.62 -25.76
CA GLU A 130 1.78 8.67 -26.84
C GLU A 130 2.01 7.22 -26.36
N THR A 131 3.16 6.95 -25.74
CA THR A 131 3.47 5.64 -25.14
C THR A 131 2.40 5.24 -24.12
N LEU A 132 2.12 6.08 -23.13
CA LEU A 132 1.14 5.80 -22.09
C LEU A 132 -0.26 5.54 -22.67
N THR A 133 -0.64 6.24 -23.75
CA THR A 133 -1.94 6.08 -24.42
C THR A 133 -2.10 4.68 -25.00
N SER A 134 -1.02 4.05 -25.47
CA SER A 134 -1.06 2.68 -26.00
C SER A 134 -1.41 1.60 -24.94
N PHE A 135 -1.24 1.95 -23.66
CA PHE A 135 -1.58 1.12 -22.51
C PHE A 135 -2.90 1.50 -21.84
N LEU A 136 -3.68 2.43 -22.40
CA LEU A 136 -4.98 2.76 -21.82
C LEU A 136 -5.88 1.53 -21.76
N GLY A 137 -6.46 1.31 -20.58
CA GLY A 137 -7.35 0.21 -20.28
C GLY A 137 -8.33 0.55 -19.17
N GLU A 138 -9.17 -0.43 -18.83
CA GLU A 138 -10.20 -0.27 -17.82
C GLU A 138 -9.64 -0.19 -16.40
N ASP A 139 -10.38 0.51 -15.56
CA ASP A 139 -10.08 0.63 -14.16
C ASP A 139 -10.42 -0.67 -13.40
N PRO A 140 -9.47 -1.33 -12.71
CA PRO A 140 -9.75 -2.60 -12.01
C PRO A 140 -10.34 -2.44 -10.61
N LEU A 141 -10.40 -1.23 -10.05
CA LEU A 141 -10.86 -0.99 -8.68
C LEU A 141 -12.11 -0.10 -8.66
N PRO A 142 -13.04 -0.33 -7.71
CA PRO A 142 -14.14 0.59 -7.48
C PRO A 142 -13.63 1.98 -7.05
N GLU A 143 -14.53 2.95 -7.01
CA GLU A 143 -14.22 4.28 -6.50
C GLU A 143 -13.70 4.22 -5.06
N ARG A 144 -12.65 5.00 -4.79
CA ARG A 144 -11.98 5.04 -3.48
C ARG A 144 -12.88 5.67 -2.42
N SER A 145 -12.94 5.06 -1.25
CA SER A 145 -13.50 5.71 -0.06
C SER A 145 -12.64 6.90 0.35
N ARG A 146 -13.29 8.04 0.63
CA ARG A 146 -12.59 9.22 1.14
C ARG A 146 -12.15 8.98 2.60
N PRO A 147 -10.93 9.37 2.99
CA PRO A 147 -10.54 9.32 4.39
C PRO A 147 -11.48 10.13 5.28
N GLY A 148 -11.74 9.62 6.48
CA GLY A 148 -12.66 10.23 7.45
C GLY A 148 -12.07 11.44 8.20
N PRO A 149 -12.71 11.89 9.29
CA PRO A 149 -12.11 12.88 10.18
C PRO A 149 -10.88 12.31 10.90
N VAL A 150 -9.89 13.17 11.13
CA VAL A 150 -8.63 12.84 11.81
C VAL A 150 -8.83 12.73 13.31
N ARG A 151 -8.12 11.82 13.97
CA ARG A 151 -8.12 11.66 15.43
C ARG A 151 -6.70 11.43 15.93
N HIS A 152 -6.20 12.32 16.78
CA HIS A 152 -4.87 12.21 17.36
C HIS A 152 -4.97 11.64 18.77
N LEU A 153 -5.30 10.34 18.84
CA LEU A 153 -5.37 9.62 20.11
C LEU A 153 -3.95 9.26 20.57
N GLU A 154 -3.65 9.48 21.85
CA GLU A 154 -2.35 9.12 22.44
C GLU A 154 -2.11 7.61 22.37
N GLN A 155 -3.16 6.79 22.51
CA GLN A 155 -3.07 5.34 22.42
C GLN A 155 -2.61 4.87 21.03
N GLY A 156 -2.97 5.66 20.01
CA GLY A 156 -2.62 5.46 18.60
C GLY A 156 -1.25 5.97 18.21
N HIS A 157 -0.52 6.61 19.13
CA HIS A 157 0.80 7.18 18.84
C HIS A 157 1.88 6.09 18.78
N TYR A 158 2.70 6.17 17.74
CA TYR A 158 3.89 5.35 17.53
C TYR A 158 5.01 6.16 16.86
N PRO A 159 6.20 6.27 17.48
CA PRO A 159 7.34 6.96 16.88
C PRO A 159 8.04 6.06 15.86
N ILE A 160 8.11 6.48 14.61
CA ILE A 160 8.84 5.80 13.53
C ILE A 160 10.22 6.42 13.37
N ARG A 161 11.25 5.58 13.37
CA ARG A 161 12.62 5.97 13.03
C ARG A 161 12.94 5.53 11.61
N VAL A 162 13.40 6.46 10.78
CA VAL A 162 13.88 6.17 9.43
C VAL A 162 15.21 5.44 9.51
N ARG A 163 15.30 4.25 8.90
CA ARG A 163 16.54 3.48 8.83
C ARG A 163 17.38 4.00 7.67
N PHE A 164 18.69 3.82 7.76
CA PHE A 164 19.59 4.20 6.67
C PHE A 164 19.23 3.52 5.33
N SER A 165 18.76 2.28 5.38
CA SER A 165 18.32 1.50 4.22
C SER A 165 16.95 1.90 3.65
N ASP A 166 16.19 2.75 4.34
CA ASP A 166 14.85 3.12 3.90
C ASP A 166 14.87 4.23 2.84
N VAL A 167 16.03 4.87 2.67
CA VAL A 167 16.22 6.03 1.81
C VAL A 167 16.78 5.61 0.44
N ASP A 168 16.22 6.20 -0.61
CA ASP A 168 16.62 5.98 -1.99
C ASP A 168 17.76 6.92 -2.43
N LEU A 169 18.15 6.82 -3.71
CA LEU A 169 19.23 7.62 -4.29
C LEU A 169 18.97 9.14 -4.24
N TYR A 170 17.71 9.56 -4.07
CA TYR A 170 17.29 10.96 -4.00
C TYR A 170 17.19 11.48 -2.57
N ALA A 171 17.71 10.74 -1.59
CA ALA A 171 17.64 11.07 -0.17
C ALA A 171 16.21 11.12 0.40
N HIS A 172 15.24 10.54 -0.30
CA HIS A 172 13.86 10.37 0.18
C HIS A 172 13.63 8.94 0.66
N VAL A 173 12.77 8.77 1.66
CA VAL A 173 12.28 7.44 2.02
C VAL A 173 11.54 6.81 0.84
N ASN A 174 11.92 5.59 0.49
CA ASN A 174 11.29 4.84 -0.58
C ASN A 174 9.77 4.67 -0.29
N ASN A 175 8.94 4.91 -1.30
CA ASN A 175 7.48 4.84 -1.20
C ASN A 175 6.94 3.53 -0.56
N VAL A 176 7.60 2.39 -0.77
CA VAL A 176 7.19 1.11 -0.17
C VAL A 176 7.35 1.10 1.34
N LYS A 177 8.38 1.76 1.88
CA LYS A 177 8.66 1.78 3.33
C LYS A 177 7.57 2.46 4.15
N TYR A 178 6.78 3.34 3.55
CA TYR A 178 5.60 3.90 4.20
C TYR A 178 4.58 2.81 4.58
N PHE A 179 4.41 1.77 3.74
CA PHE A 179 3.53 0.65 4.08
C PHE A 179 4.03 -0.12 5.30
N GLU A 180 5.35 -0.32 5.42
CA GLU A 180 5.99 -0.92 6.61
C GLU A 180 5.76 -0.05 7.84
N TYR A 181 5.96 1.27 7.74
CA TYR A 181 5.78 2.19 8.86
C TYR A 181 4.33 2.17 9.39
N PHE A 182 3.35 2.21 8.50
CA PHE A 182 1.94 2.10 8.89
C PHE A 182 1.60 0.70 9.44
N GLN A 183 2.26 -0.35 8.96
CA GLN A 183 2.09 -1.69 9.52
C GLN A 183 2.66 -1.83 10.93
N GLU A 184 3.87 -1.32 11.18
CA GLU A 184 4.49 -1.33 12.49
C GLU A 184 3.63 -0.56 13.51
N ALA A 185 3.22 0.67 13.18
CA ALA A 185 2.33 1.46 14.02
C ALA A 185 1.01 0.73 14.31
N ARG A 186 0.40 0.13 13.27
CA ARG A 186 -0.83 -0.64 13.39
C ARG A 186 -0.68 -1.86 14.30
N ILE A 187 0.40 -2.62 14.18
CA ILE A 187 0.63 -3.83 15.01
C ILE A 187 0.69 -3.44 16.49
N VAL A 188 1.43 -2.38 16.82
CA VAL A 188 1.54 -1.89 18.20
C VAL A 188 0.21 -1.37 18.72
N TYR A 189 -0.50 -0.55 17.93
CA TYR A 189 -1.82 -0.03 18.28
C TYR A 189 -2.82 -1.16 18.54
N MET A 190 -2.89 -2.15 17.64
CA MET A 190 -3.79 -3.29 17.77
C MET A 190 -3.43 -4.20 18.95
N SER A 191 -2.13 -4.42 19.19
CA SER A 191 -1.67 -5.20 20.35
C SER A 191 -2.12 -4.57 21.67
N ARG A 192 -2.03 -3.23 21.78
CA ARG A 192 -2.55 -2.49 22.94
C ARG A 192 -4.05 -2.66 23.08
N LEU A 193 -4.81 -2.44 22.00
CA LEU A 193 -6.28 -2.56 22.00
C LEU A 193 -6.74 -3.98 22.41
N TRP A 194 -6.07 -5.01 21.91
CA TRP A 194 -6.37 -6.41 22.26
C TRP A 194 -5.96 -6.78 23.68
N GLY A 195 -4.96 -6.12 24.24
CA GLY A 195 -4.60 -6.24 25.64
C GLY A 195 -5.73 -5.81 26.60
N GLU A 196 -6.66 -4.97 26.15
CA GLU A 196 -7.82 -4.53 26.94
C GLU A 196 -8.99 -5.55 26.92
N ALA A 197 -8.91 -6.59 26.10
CA ALA A 197 -9.98 -7.59 25.98
C ALA A 197 -10.09 -8.51 27.20
N PRO A 198 -11.33 -8.87 27.63
CA PRO A 198 -11.53 -9.89 28.66
C PRO A 198 -10.89 -11.22 28.25
N GLY A 199 -9.92 -11.70 29.02
CA GLY A 199 -9.14 -12.90 28.70
C GLY A 199 -7.76 -12.65 28.08
N GLY A 200 -7.38 -11.38 27.90
CA GLY A 200 -6.07 -10.95 27.40
C GLY A 200 -5.91 -11.06 25.89
N ALA A 201 -4.70 -10.80 25.40
CA ALA A 201 -4.35 -10.78 23.97
C ALA A 201 -4.37 -12.20 23.35
N ARG A 202 -5.55 -12.79 23.17
CA ARG A 202 -5.69 -13.97 22.32
C ARG A 202 -5.65 -13.49 20.87
N GLU A 203 -4.64 -13.90 20.11
CA GLU A 203 -4.50 -13.49 18.71
C GLU A 203 -5.80 -13.80 17.94
N VAL A 204 -6.44 -12.75 17.44
CA VAL A 204 -7.46 -12.87 16.40
C VAL A 204 -6.69 -12.84 15.09
N PRO A 205 -6.68 -13.94 14.31
CA PRO A 205 -6.05 -13.91 13.01
C PRO A 205 -6.75 -12.86 12.15
N MET A 206 -5.97 -11.91 11.66
CA MET A 206 -6.46 -10.82 10.83
C MET A 206 -5.53 -10.65 9.65
N VAL A 207 -6.11 -10.31 8.51
CA VAL A 207 -5.35 -9.98 7.30
C VAL A 207 -5.78 -8.62 6.78
N THR A 208 -4.89 -7.98 6.03
CA THR A 208 -5.19 -6.73 5.33
C THR A 208 -5.93 -7.05 4.03
N ALA A 209 -7.17 -6.58 3.89
CA ALA A 209 -7.95 -6.71 2.66
C ALA A 209 -7.72 -5.52 1.71
N GLN A 210 -7.36 -4.37 2.26
CA GLN A 210 -7.08 -3.15 1.50
C GLN A 210 -6.08 -2.28 2.24
N MET A 211 -5.20 -1.63 1.49
CA MET A 211 -4.35 -0.56 2.00
C MET A 211 -4.20 0.54 0.94
N ASP A 212 -4.65 1.74 1.28
CA ASP A 212 -4.45 2.94 0.46
C ASP A 212 -3.48 3.87 1.19
N VAL A 213 -2.53 4.43 0.46
CA VAL A 213 -1.52 5.36 0.99
C VAL A 213 -1.46 6.61 0.11
N ASP A 214 -1.65 7.78 0.72
CA ASP A 214 -1.40 9.08 0.11
C ASP A 214 -0.03 9.62 0.56
N TYR A 215 0.78 10.04 -0.40
CA TYR A 215 2.09 10.67 -0.17
C TYR A 215 1.93 12.18 -0.37
N ARG A 216 2.25 12.97 0.65
CA ARG A 216 2.09 14.43 0.61
C ARG A 216 3.41 15.15 0.53
N ILE A 217 4.32 14.82 1.44
CA ILE A 217 5.65 15.40 1.54
C ILE A 217 6.64 14.26 1.72
N PRO A 218 7.76 14.24 0.98
CA PRO A 218 8.79 13.22 1.16
C PRO A 218 9.33 13.22 2.59
N ILE A 219 9.48 12.03 3.17
CA ILE A 219 10.18 11.83 4.44
C ILE A 219 11.67 11.72 4.12
N VAL A 220 12.51 12.34 4.94
CA VAL A 220 13.99 12.28 4.81
C VAL A 220 14.61 11.60 6.02
N PHE A 221 15.83 11.09 5.84
CA PHE A 221 16.61 10.53 6.95
C PHE A 221 16.98 11.60 7.98
N ARG A 222 16.70 11.33 9.25
CA ARG A 222 17.16 12.10 10.41
C ARG A 222 17.19 11.21 11.65
N THR A 223 17.82 11.69 12.73
CA THR A 223 17.93 10.96 14.00
C THR A 223 16.63 10.97 14.81
N GLU A 224 15.86 12.04 14.68
CA GLU A 224 14.59 12.25 15.38
C GLU A 224 13.47 11.43 14.71
N PRO A 225 12.61 10.76 15.49
CA PRO A 225 11.50 10.03 14.91
C PRO A 225 10.49 10.97 14.22
N TYR A 226 9.68 10.39 13.35
CA TYR A 226 8.41 10.95 12.89
C TYR A 226 7.28 10.32 13.69
N ASP A 227 6.17 11.05 13.83
CA ASP A 227 5.04 10.59 14.62
C ASP A 227 4.00 9.94 13.74
N VAL A 228 3.62 8.71 14.06
CA VAL A 228 2.46 8.05 13.47
C VAL A 228 1.32 8.04 14.48
N HIS A 229 0.15 8.50 14.05
CA HIS A 229 -1.08 8.37 14.82
C HIS A 229 -2.04 7.47 14.07
N SER A 230 -2.47 6.37 14.71
CA SER A 230 -3.42 5.40 14.19
C SER A 230 -4.72 5.39 14.98
N TRP A 231 -5.86 5.23 14.32
CA TRP A 231 -7.16 5.13 15.00
C TRP A 231 -8.12 4.22 14.24
N VAL A 232 -9.07 3.62 14.96
CA VAL A 232 -10.18 2.89 14.34
C VAL A 232 -11.17 3.93 13.79
N ALA A 233 -11.37 3.93 12.47
CA ALA A 233 -12.25 4.86 11.79
C ALA A 233 -13.68 4.31 11.65
N GLU A 234 -13.82 3.03 11.32
CA GLU A 234 -15.09 2.38 11.01
C GLU A 234 -15.06 0.91 11.46
N VAL A 235 -16.23 0.38 11.85
CA VAL A 235 -16.39 -1.03 12.25
C VAL A 235 -17.60 -1.63 11.55
N GLY A 236 -17.36 -2.66 10.75
CA GLY A 236 -18.38 -3.48 10.09
C GLY A 236 -18.74 -4.72 10.89
N THR A 237 -19.12 -5.78 10.18
CA THR A 237 -19.47 -7.09 10.79
C THR A 237 -18.26 -8.01 10.90
N SER A 238 -17.49 -8.14 9.82
CA SER A 238 -16.27 -8.97 9.73
C SER A 238 -15.03 -8.17 9.33
N SER A 239 -15.16 -6.85 9.31
CA SER A 239 -14.12 -5.91 8.92
C SER A 239 -14.14 -4.66 9.78
N PHE A 240 -13.02 -3.98 9.81
CA PHE A 240 -12.89 -2.66 10.42
C PHE A 240 -11.81 -1.88 9.68
N VAL A 241 -11.83 -0.57 9.84
CA VAL A 241 -10.92 0.35 9.16
C VAL A 241 -10.03 1.02 10.18
N ILE A 242 -8.74 1.00 9.91
CA ILE A 242 -7.75 1.84 10.59
C ILE A 242 -7.32 2.93 9.63
N GLU A 243 -7.37 4.17 10.10
CA GLU A 243 -6.71 5.28 9.43
C GLU A 243 -5.48 5.69 10.21
N SER A 244 -4.48 6.24 9.51
CA SER A 244 -3.24 6.66 10.14
C SER A 244 -2.62 7.84 9.43
N GLU A 245 -1.94 8.71 10.16
CA GLU A 245 -1.15 9.82 9.61
C GLU A 245 0.29 9.75 10.10
N ILE A 246 1.25 9.98 9.20
CA ILE A 246 2.63 10.28 9.55
C ILE A 246 2.81 11.79 9.53
N ARG A 247 3.32 12.36 10.61
CA ARG A 247 3.50 13.80 10.80
C ARG A 247 4.89 14.15 11.30
N ASP A 248 5.26 15.41 11.05
CA ASP A 248 6.36 16.10 11.72
C ASP A 248 5.80 17.37 12.36
N GLY A 249 5.48 17.27 13.66
CA GLY A 249 4.65 18.27 14.33
C GLY A 249 3.30 18.48 13.62
N GLU A 250 3.02 19.72 13.22
CA GLU A 250 1.79 20.08 12.52
C GLU A 250 1.79 19.70 11.03
N THR A 251 2.91 19.24 10.47
CA THR A 251 3.02 18.95 9.04
C THR A 251 2.60 17.51 8.74
N LEU A 252 1.58 17.34 7.89
CA LEU A 252 1.15 16.02 7.38
C LEU A 252 2.06 15.56 6.24
N LEU A 253 2.74 14.43 6.43
CA LEU A 253 3.66 13.86 5.45
C LEU A 253 3.01 12.76 4.61
N SER A 254 2.22 11.90 5.25
CA SER A 254 1.51 10.81 4.59
C SER A 254 0.29 10.38 5.38
N ARG A 255 -0.70 9.81 4.68
CA ARG A 255 -1.91 9.26 5.29
C ARG A 255 -2.24 7.90 4.71
N ALA A 256 -2.64 6.96 5.56
CA ALA A 256 -3.09 5.65 5.16
C ALA A 256 -4.53 5.36 5.60
N ARG A 257 -5.19 4.51 4.82
CA ARG A 257 -6.45 3.86 5.17
C ARG A 257 -6.30 2.36 4.92
N VAL A 258 -6.54 1.56 5.95
CA VAL A 258 -6.34 0.11 5.93
C VAL A 258 -7.65 -0.57 6.33
N VAL A 259 -8.13 -1.49 5.49
CA VAL A 259 -9.25 -2.37 5.84
C VAL A 259 -8.69 -3.68 6.33
N MET A 260 -8.99 -3.99 7.59
CA MET A 260 -8.64 -5.26 8.23
C MET A 260 -9.85 -6.16 8.21
N VAL A 261 -9.63 -7.45 7.96
CA VAL A 261 -10.67 -8.48 8.07
C VAL A 261 -10.20 -9.55 9.03
N THR A 262 -11.12 -10.04 9.84
CA THR A 262 -10.88 -11.23 10.66
C THR A 262 -10.88 -12.46 9.76
N PHE A 263 -9.95 -13.36 10.00
CA PHE A 263 -9.59 -14.45 9.10
C PHE A 263 -9.61 -15.78 9.86
N ASP A 264 -10.05 -16.85 9.21
CA ASP A 264 -9.95 -18.21 9.72
C ASP A 264 -8.76 -18.92 9.04
N PRO A 265 -7.68 -19.22 9.77
CA PRO A 265 -6.50 -19.89 9.22
C PRO A 265 -6.78 -21.30 8.67
N GLY A 266 -7.80 -21.99 9.20
CA GLY A 266 -8.15 -23.34 8.78
C GLY A 266 -8.89 -23.38 7.44
N THR A 267 -9.76 -22.39 7.19
CA THR A 267 -10.51 -22.30 5.93
C THR A 267 -9.94 -21.31 4.92
N GLN A 268 -8.98 -20.49 5.33
CA GLN A 268 -8.36 -19.43 4.52
C GLN A 268 -9.38 -18.39 4.01
N ARG A 269 -10.39 -18.09 4.82
CA ARG A 269 -11.50 -17.19 4.47
C ARG A 269 -11.79 -16.18 5.57
N ALA A 270 -12.48 -15.10 5.21
CA ALA A 270 -12.97 -14.13 6.18
C ALA A 270 -13.96 -14.78 7.15
N ALA A 271 -13.82 -14.48 8.45
CA ALA A 271 -14.69 -14.94 9.52
C ALA A 271 -15.21 -13.73 10.32
N PRO A 272 -16.36 -13.81 11.00
CA PRO A 272 -16.79 -12.75 11.92
C PRO A 272 -15.80 -12.55 13.07
N ALA A 273 -15.60 -11.31 13.49
CA ALA A 273 -14.85 -11.02 14.70
C ALA A 273 -15.65 -11.52 15.93
N PRO A 274 -15.01 -12.11 16.95
CA PRO A 274 -15.69 -12.39 18.21
C PRO A 274 -16.30 -11.12 18.82
N ASP A 275 -17.49 -11.24 19.44
CA ASP A 275 -18.27 -10.07 19.87
C ASP A 275 -17.49 -9.12 20.80
N HIS A 276 -16.71 -9.66 21.74
CA HIS A 276 -15.89 -8.85 22.65
C HIS A 276 -14.85 -7.98 21.93
N TYR A 277 -14.28 -8.44 20.81
CA TYR A 277 -13.37 -7.63 20.00
C TYR A 277 -14.11 -6.57 19.21
N ARG A 278 -15.30 -6.91 18.70
CA ARG A 278 -16.15 -5.94 17.99
C ARG A 278 -16.60 -4.81 18.90
N GLU A 279 -16.99 -5.11 20.14
CA GLU A 279 -17.37 -4.12 21.13
C GLU A 279 -16.22 -3.17 21.48
N LEU A 280 -14.98 -3.69 21.61
CA LEU A 280 -13.79 -2.86 21.81
C LEU A 280 -13.56 -1.90 20.64
N LEU A 281 -13.59 -2.41 19.41
CA LEU A 281 -13.43 -1.58 18.22
C LEU A 281 -14.52 -0.49 18.13
N GLN A 282 -15.77 -0.81 18.48
CA GLN A 282 -16.87 0.16 18.49
C GLN A 282 -16.66 1.27 19.53
N ARG A 283 -16.10 0.95 20.70
CA ARG A 283 -15.74 1.96 21.71
C ARG A 283 -14.71 2.92 21.14
N GLU A 284 -13.68 2.43 20.45
CA GLU A 284 -12.66 3.27 19.82
C GLU A 284 -13.23 4.24 18.77
N VAL A 285 -14.20 3.81 17.96
CA VAL A 285 -14.87 4.69 16.98
C VAL A 285 -15.65 5.82 17.67
N THR A 286 -16.09 5.66 18.91
CA THR A 286 -16.80 6.72 19.66
C THR A 286 -15.88 7.54 20.56
N ARG A 287 -14.63 7.11 20.73
CA ARG A 287 -13.63 7.80 21.55
C ARG A 287 -13.26 9.14 20.91
N THR A 288 -13.47 10.22 21.66
CA THR A 288 -13.09 11.57 21.27
C THR A 288 -11.62 11.81 21.62
N SER A 289 -10.93 12.64 20.83
CA SER A 289 -9.52 13.04 21.08
C SER A 289 -9.42 14.00 22.25
#